data_AF-A0A9D2ED89-F1
#
_entry.id   AF-A0A9D2ED89-F1
#
_cell.length_a   1.000
_cell.length_b   1.000
_cell.length_c   1.000
_cell.angle_alpha   90.00
_cell.angle_beta   90.00
_cell.angle_gamma   90.00
#
_symmetry.space_group_name_H-M   'P 1'
#
loop_
_entity.id
_entity.type
_entity.pdbx_description
1 polymer ?
#
loop_
_entity_poly.entity_id
_entity_poly.type
_entity_poly.pdbx_seq_one_letter_code
_entity_poly.pdbx_strand_id
1 'polypeptide(L)' 'MGRNFSSGLLAGVVAATIWMAVSLWQGMATETVGMWALVLLVGTTILSTVVAGVVSRSTGRSPAPQRS' A
#
# COMPACT_ATOMS: atom_id res chain seq x y z
N MET A 1 13.52 -6.68 -4.15
CA MET A 1 12.22 -6.01 -4.39
C MET A 1 10.99 -6.71 -3.75
N GLY A 2 10.95 -8.01 -3.49
CA GLY A 2 9.69 -8.75 -3.24
C GLY A 2 8.89 -8.50 -1.94
N ARG A 3 9.54 -8.37 -0.76
CA ARG A 3 8.80 -8.32 0.53
C ARG A 3 7.96 -7.05 0.72
N ASN A 4 8.46 -5.90 0.30
CA ASN A 4 7.74 -4.63 0.48
C ASN A 4 6.54 -4.50 -0.46
N PHE A 5 6.63 -5.09 -1.66
CA PHE A 5 5.52 -5.12 -2.60
C PHE A 5 4.41 -6.06 -2.13
N SER A 6 4.76 -7.29 -1.71
CA SER A 6 3.78 -8.22 -1.13
C SER A 6 3.13 -7.66 0.14
N SER A 7 3.89 -6.95 0.99
CA SER A 7 3.34 -6.31 2.18
C SER A 7 2.37 -5.16 1.86
N GLY A 8 2.66 -4.37 0.82
CA GLY A 8 1.78 -3.30 0.36
C GLY A 8 0.49 -3.82 -0.26
N LEU A 9 0.58 -4.89 -1.05
CA LEU A 9 -0.58 -5.54 -1.67
C LEU A 9 -1.49 -6.17 -0.60
N LEU A 10 -0.90 -6.87 0.39
CA LEU A 10 -1.65 -7.39 1.55
C LEU A 10 -2.32 -6.27 2.35
N ALA A 11 -1.62 -5.16 2.63
CA ALA A 11 -2.20 -4.02 3.33
C ALA A 11 -3.39 -3.41 2.56
N GLY A 12 -3.27 -3.29 1.23
CA GLY A 12 -4.35 -2.81 0.38
C GLY A 12 -5.57 -3.73 0.34
N VAL A 13 -5.35 -5.04 0.26
CA VAL A 13 -6.43 -6.05 0.31
C VAL A 13 -7.16 -6.00 1.65
N VAL A 14 -6.44 -5.91 2.77
CA VAL A 14 -7.03 -5.80 4.11
C VAL A 14 -7.85 -4.51 4.23
N ALA A 15 -7.32 -3.37 3.79
CA ALA A 15 -8.02 -2.10 3.83
C ALA A 15 -9.31 -2.13 2.98
N ALA A 16 -9.25 -2.69 1.77
CA ALA A 16 -10.42 -2.85 0.90
C ALA A 16 -11.48 -3.78 1.52
N THR A 17 -11.05 -4.85 2.19
CA THR A 17 -11.96 -5.80 2.85
C THR A 17 -12.67 -5.16 4.04
N ILE A 18 -11.96 -4.41 4.87
CA ILE A 18 -12.54 -3.68 6.01
C ILE A 18 -13.55 -2.65 5.50
N TRP A 19 -13.20 -1.89 4.46
CA TRP A 19 -14.09 -0.90 3.87
C TRP A 19 -15.37 -1.53 3.30
N MET A 20 -15.24 -2.66 2.59
CA MET A 20 -16.39 -3.42 2.11
C MET A 20 -17.31 -3.87 3.25
N ALA A 21 -16.73 -4.44 4.32
CA ALA A 21 -17.51 -4.92 5.46
C ALA A 21 -18.29 -3.78 6.14
N VAL A 22 -17.66 -2.63 6.37
CA VAL A 22 -18.31 -1.46 6.97
C VAL A 22 -19.38 -0.88 6.06
N SER A 23 -19.12 -0.78 4.75
CA SER A 23 -20.07 -0.18 3.80
C SER A 23 -21.30 -1.04 3.58
N LEU A 24 -21.14 -2.38 3.56
CA LEU A 24 -22.25 -3.31 3.49
C LEU A 24 -23.09 -3.30 4.77
N TRP A 25 -22.46 -3.14 5.94
CA TRP A 25 -23.18 -2.95 7.20
C TRP A 25 -24.07 -1.71 7.18
N GLN A 26 -23.60 -0.63 6.56
CA GLN A 26 -24.38 0.62 6.40
C GLN A 26 -25.45 0.54 5.29
N GLY A 27 -25.55 -0.58 4.57
CA GLY A 27 -26.53 -0.74 3.50
C GLY A 27 -26.21 0.07 2.23
N MET A 28 -24.95 0.45 2.01
CA MET A 28 -24.57 1.18 0.80
C MET A 28 -24.67 0.30 -0.45
N ALA A 29 -25.03 0.93 -1.57
CA ALA A 29 -25.08 0.28 -2.87
C ALA A 29 -23.71 -0.32 -3.25
N THR A 30 -23.72 -1.59 -3.66
CA THR A 30 -22.52 -2.38 -3.97
C THR A 30 -21.65 -1.76 -5.07
N GLU A 31 -22.25 -1.05 -6.03
CA GLU A 31 -21.51 -0.29 -7.07
C GLU A 31 -20.59 0.78 -6.45
N THR A 32 -21.11 1.55 -5.50
CA THR A 32 -20.34 2.56 -4.78
C THR A 32 -19.25 1.91 -3.93
N VAL A 33 -19.58 0.83 -3.22
CA VAL A 33 -18.63 0.12 -2.36
C VAL A 33 -17.45 -0.46 -3.16
N GLY A 34 -17.73 -1.10 -4.31
CA GLY A 34 -16.71 -1.67 -5.18
C GLY A 34 -15.76 -0.61 -5.75
N MET A 35 -16.29 0.54 -6.15
CA MET A 35 -15.48 1.66 -6.66
C MET A 35 -14.52 2.18 -5.59
N TRP A 36 -14.97 2.39 -4.36
CA TRP A 36 -14.11 2.84 -3.26
C TRP A 36 -13.10 1.78 -2.80
N ALA A 37 -13.46 0.50 -2.85
CA ALA A 37 -12.53 -0.59 -2.57
C ALA A 37 -11.36 -0.61 -3.57
N LEU A 38 -11.63 -0.39 -4.86
CA LEU A 38 -10.60 -0.24 -5.88
C LEU A 38 -9.71 0.99 -5.63
N VAL A 39 -10.30 2.13 -5.28
CA VAL A 39 -9.54 3.35 -4.94
C VAL A 39 -8.60 3.10 -3.76
N LEU A 40 -9.07 2.41 -2.71
CA LEU A 40 -8.24 2.05 -1.55
C LEU A 40 -7.11 1.09 -1.93
N LEU A 41 -7.39 0.07 -2.74
CA LEU A 41 -6.38 -0.89 -3.21
C LEU A 41 -5.29 -0.20 -4.05
N VAL A 42 -5.68 0.63 -5.00
CA VAL A 42 -4.74 1.35 -5.87
C VAL A 42 -3.97 2.40 -5.05
N GLY A 43 -4.66 3.16 -4.21
CA GLY A 43 -4.05 4.20 -3.36
C GLY A 43 -3.01 3.62 -2.41
N THR A 44 -3.31 2.52 -1.72
CA THR A 44 -2.36 1.83 -0.84
C THR A 44 -1.18 1.21 -1.60
N THR A 45 -1.41 0.69 -2.80
CA THR A 45 -0.35 0.17 -3.67
C THR A 45 0.62 1.28 -4.09
N ILE A 46 0.10 2.42 -4.54
CA ILE A 46 0.91 3.59 -4.90
C ILE A 46 1.68 4.08 -3.67
N LEU A 47 1.01 4.24 -2.52
CA LEU A 47 1.64 4.70 -1.29
C LEU A 47 2.78 3.77 -0.85
N SER A 48 2.55 2.45 -0.87
CA SER A 48 3.57 1.46 -0.53
C SER A 48 4.76 1.52 -1.50
N THR A 49 4.51 1.79 -2.78
CA THR A 49 5.57 1.93 -3.80
C THR A 49 6.39 3.19 -3.58
N VAL A 50 5.75 4.32 -3.25
CA VAL A 50 6.40 5.58 -2.91
C VAL A 50 7.25 5.43 -1.65
N VAL A 51 6.70 4.87 -0.58
CA VAL A 51 7.43 4.62 0.67
C VAL A 51 8.62 3.69 0.43
N ALA A 52 8.43 2.60 -0.30
CA ALA A 52 9.53 1.70 -0.66
C ALA A 52 10.63 2.39 -1.48
N GLY A 53 10.25 3.28 -2.41
CA GLY A 53 11.19 4.07 -3.21
C GLY A 53 12.00 5.06 -2.37
N VAL A 54 11.35 5.75 -1.43
CA VAL A 54 12.00 6.68 -0.49
C VAL A 54 12.94 5.94 0.45
N VAL A 55 12.50 4.84 1.05
CA VAL A 55 13.33 4.00 1.94
C VAL A 55 14.56 3.48 1.17
N SER A 56 14.37 2.96 -0.05
CA SER A 56 15.48 2.46 -0.87
C SER A 56 16.52 3.53 -1.20
N ARG A 57 16.10 4.80 -1.42
CA ARG A 57 17.04 5.93 -1.59
C ARG A 57 17.77 6.28 -0.30
N SER A 58 17.12 6.14 0.86
CA SER A 58 17.76 6.43 2.15
C SER A 58 18.81 5.39 2.54
N THR A 59 18.60 4.12 2.21
CA THR A 59 19.55 3.03 2.54
C THR A 59 20.78 3.00 1.60
N GLY A 60 20.69 3.58 0.40
CA GLY A 60 21.82 3.66 -0.54
C GLY A 60 22.94 4.63 -0.14
N ARG A 61 22.79 5.36 0.96
CA ARG A 61 23.78 6.32 1.47
C ARG A 61 24.67 5.68 2.54
N SER A 62 25.28 4.54 2.23
CA SER A 62 26.40 4.04 3.04
C SER A 62 27.63 4.92 2.77
N PRO A 63 28.22 5.57 3.79
CA PRO A 63 29.48 6.29 3.61
C PRO A 63 30.55 5.30 3.14
N ALA A 64 31.22 5.65 2.05
CA ALA A 64 32.27 4.83 1.46
C ALA A 64 33.36 4.52 2.51
N PRO A 65 33.90 3.30 2.55
CA PRO A 65 35.03 2.97 3.42
C PRO A 65 36.24 3.79 2.98
N GLN A 66 36.58 4.81 3.77
CA GLN A 66 37.79 5.60 3.63
C GLN A 66 38.98 4.67 3.90
N ARG A 67 39.60 4.14 2.83
CA ARG A 67 40.89 3.45 2.92
C ARG A 67 41.98 4.50 3.13
N SER A 68 42.59 4.48 4.31
CA SER A 68 43.89 5.07 4.62
C SER A 68 44.96 3.99 4.59
#